data_AF-A0A7J5EV94-F1
#
_entry.id   AF-A0A7J5EV94-F1
#
_cell.length_a   1.000
_cell.length_b   1.000
_cell.length_c   1.000
_cell.angle_alpha   90.00
_cell.angle_beta   90.00
_cell.angle_gamma   90.00
#
_symmetry.space_group_name_H-M   'P 1'
#
loop_
_entity.id
_entity.type
_entity.pdbx_description
1 polymer ?
#
loop_
_entity_poly.entity_id
_entity_poly.type
_entity_poly.pdbx_seq_one_letter_code
_entity_poly.pdbx_strand_id
1 'polypeptide(L)'
;MASIGDLPFHRRPVLELLGLTHELGDGVIDVDYTGFGWARVDRLWLADASSRLEVADALVLALHSADDGERFAEDVELEFVVDPTRPDGSVTVLASAFLERWLPRLPGASAIVLAMCNPGHARLRAPAVAGTTPLFHGMGDVDSWLDDGDEGASLRLTATAWCTALPTRTP
;
A
#
# COMPACT_ATOMS: atom_id res chain seq x y z
N MET A 1 -14.66 8.48 18.41
CA MET A 1 -13.85 8.50 17.18
C MET A 1 -12.72 7.53 17.39
N ALA A 2 -12.55 6.52 16.51
CA ALA A 2 -11.46 5.55 16.66
C ALA A 2 -10.12 6.28 16.55
N SER A 3 -9.14 5.96 17.39
CA SER A 3 -7.78 6.45 17.18
C SER A 3 -7.21 5.81 15.92
N ILE A 4 -6.27 6.47 15.24
CA ILE A 4 -5.44 5.86 14.19
C ILE A 4 -4.90 4.49 14.65
N GLY A 5 -4.53 4.40 15.93
CA GLY A 5 -3.99 3.19 16.51
C GLY A 5 -4.99 2.05 16.75
N ASP A 6 -6.29 2.31 16.61
CA ASP A 6 -7.38 1.33 16.81
C ASP A 6 -7.96 0.84 15.47
N LEU A 7 -7.47 1.35 14.34
CA LEU A 7 -7.87 0.89 13.01
C LEU A 7 -7.62 -0.63 12.87
N PRO A 8 -8.52 -1.40 12.23
CA PRO A 8 -8.41 -2.86 12.10
C PRO A 8 -7.37 -3.28 11.04
N PHE A 9 -6.13 -2.81 11.18
CA PHE A 9 -5.05 -3.01 10.21
C PHE A 9 -4.31 -4.33 10.49
N HIS A 10 -4.90 -5.43 10.02
CA HIS A 10 -4.46 -6.79 10.32
C HIS A 10 -3.57 -7.39 9.23
N ARG A 11 -2.81 -8.44 9.60
CA ARG A 11 -2.11 -9.28 8.65
C ARG A 11 -3.12 -10.05 7.81
N ARG A 12 -2.92 -10.11 6.49
CA ARG A 12 -3.78 -10.88 5.57
C ARG A 12 -2.95 -11.77 4.62
N PRO A 13 -3.54 -12.83 4.06
CA PRO A 13 -2.95 -13.53 2.91
C PRO A 13 -2.70 -12.55 1.77
N VAL A 14 -1.52 -12.59 1.15
CA VAL A 14 -1.11 -11.55 0.20
C VAL A 14 -2.00 -11.45 -1.04
N LEU A 15 -2.53 -12.57 -1.55
CA LEU A 15 -3.42 -12.54 -2.72
C LEU A 15 -4.76 -11.87 -2.39
N GLU A 16 -5.30 -12.15 -1.22
CA GLU A 16 -6.50 -11.49 -0.70
C GLU A 16 -6.25 -10.02 -0.38
N LEU A 17 -5.08 -9.70 0.19
CA LEU A 17 -4.66 -8.34 0.49
C LEU A 17 -4.60 -7.46 -0.76
N LEU A 18 -4.18 -8.03 -1.89
CA LEU A 18 -4.01 -7.32 -3.17
C LEU A 18 -5.22 -7.46 -4.11
N GLY A 19 -6.36 -7.97 -3.63
CA GLY A 19 -7.57 -8.12 -4.44
C GLY A 19 -7.49 -9.20 -5.52
N LEU A 20 -6.40 -9.99 -5.58
CA LEU A 20 -6.14 -10.98 -6.63
C LEU A 20 -7.00 -12.25 -6.54
N THR A 21 -7.78 -12.39 -5.47
CA THR A 21 -8.74 -13.48 -5.27
C THR A 21 -10.18 -13.01 -5.14
N HIS A 22 -10.44 -11.70 -5.29
CA HIS A 22 -11.78 -11.14 -5.13
C HIS A 22 -12.48 -11.10 -6.48
N GLU A 23 -13.33 -12.10 -6.72
CA GLU A 23 -14.13 -12.20 -7.94
C GLU A 23 -15.55 -11.64 -7.67
N LEU A 24 -16.02 -10.75 -8.54
CA LEU A 24 -17.40 -10.23 -8.55
C LEU A 24 -18.42 -11.24 -9.14
N GLY A 25 -17.95 -12.43 -9.54
CA GLY A 25 -18.68 -13.42 -10.34
C GLY A 25 -18.18 -13.48 -11.79
N ASP A 26 -18.46 -14.59 -12.48
CA ASP A 26 -18.08 -14.84 -13.89
C ASP A 26 -16.59 -14.61 -14.23
N GLY A 27 -15.70 -14.76 -13.24
CA GLY A 27 -14.25 -14.55 -13.40
C GLY A 27 -13.82 -13.08 -13.50
N VAL A 28 -14.71 -12.13 -13.19
CA VAL A 28 -14.38 -10.69 -13.16
C VAL A 28 -13.74 -10.34 -11.83
N ILE A 29 -12.52 -9.80 -11.87
CA ILE A 29 -11.82 -9.29 -10.69
C ILE A 29 -12.42 -7.95 -10.25
N ASP A 30 -12.62 -7.80 -8.95
CA ASP A 30 -13.07 -6.55 -8.33
C ASP A 30 -11.97 -5.48 -8.39
N VAL A 31 -12.12 -4.53 -9.31
CA VAL A 31 -11.18 -3.41 -9.48
C VAL A 31 -11.39 -2.28 -8.46
N ASP A 32 -12.53 -2.28 -7.77
CA ASP A 32 -12.90 -1.29 -6.74
C ASP A 32 -12.63 -1.84 -5.33
N TYR A 33 -11.71 -2.79 -5.22
CA TYR A 33 -11.39 -3.43 -3.94
C TYR A 33 -10.77 -2.44 -2.95
N THR A 34 -11.51 -2.10 -1.90
CA THR A 34 -11.11 -1.15 -0.83
C THR A 34 -10.49 -1.83 0.39
N GLY A 35 -10.13 -3.11 0.27
CA GLY A 35 -9.55 -3.86 1.40
C GLY A 35 -8.16 -3.33 1.77
N PHE A 36 -7.91 -3.22 3.06
CA PHE A 36 -6.63 -2.77 3.61
C PHE A 36 -6.01 -3.82 4.54
N GLY A 37 -4.72 -3.67 4.83
CA GLY A 37 -3.98 -4.53 5.75
C GLY A 37 -2.50 -4.61 5.40
N TRP A 38 -1.83 -5.63 5.93
CA TRP A 38 -0.42 -5.85 5.64
C TRP A 38 -0.06 -7.32 5.41
N ALA A 39 1.02 -7.55 4.67
CA ALA A 39 1.64 -8.85 4.49
C ALA A 39 3.15 -8.72 4.38
N ARG A 40 3.87 -9.76 4.79
CA ARG A 40 5.29 -9.92 4.47
C ARG A 40 5.41 -10.87 3.29
N VAL A 41 6.19 -10.48 2.30
CA VAL A 41 6.43 -11.26 1.08
C VAL A 41 7.92 -11.45 0.90
N ASP A 42 8.33 -12.66 0.55
CA ASP A 42 9.75 -12.96 0.34
C ASP A 42 10.29 -12.22 -0.90
N ARG A 43 9.41 -11.99 -1.90
CA ARG A 43 9.75 -11.38 -3.17
C ARG A 43 8.54 -10.73 -3.82
N LEU A 44 8.74 -9.52 -4.34
CA LEU A 44 7.75 -8.74 -5.08
C LEU A 44 8.44 -7.97 -6.21
N TRP A 45 7.79 -7.85 -7.35
CA TRP A 45 8.26 -7.00 -8.44
C TRP A 45 7.52 -5.66 -8.44
N LEU A 46 8.27 -4.56 -8.50
CA LEU A 46 7.75 -3.23 -8.81
C LEU A 46 8.04 -2.93 -10.28
N ALA A 47 7.01 -2.67 -11.06
CA ALA A 47 7.16 -2.43 -12.50
C ALA A 47 6.56 -1.08 -12.91
N ASP A 48 7.24 -0.41 -13.82
CA ASP A 48 6.71 0.74 -14.56
C ASP A 48 6.99 0.54 -16.06
N ALA A 49 6.68 1.54 -16.89
CA ALA A 49 6.89 1.44 -18.33
C ALA A 49 8.36 1.26 -18.76
N SER A 50 9.31 1.59 -17.88
CA SER A 50 10.74 1.65 -18.17
C SER A 50 11.58 0.62 -17.41
N SER A 51 11.06 0.07 -16.32
CA SER A 51 11.83 -0.75 -15.40
C SER A 51 10.99 -1.80 -14.69
N ARG A 52 11.69 -2.84 -14.24
CA ARG A 52 11.16 -3.87 -13.34
C ARG A 52 12.20 -4.09 -12.24
N LEU A 53 11.85 -3.74 -11.02
CA LEU A 53 12.69 -3.83 -9.83
C LEU A 53 12.22 -4.99 -8.96
N GLU A 54 13.14 -5.89 -8.60
CA GLU A 54 12.88 -6.92 -7.60
C GLU A 54 13.05 -6.33 -6.19
N VAL A 55 12.08 -6.56 -5.32
CA VAL A 55 12.13 -6.24 -3.90
C VAL A 55 12.04 -7.53 -3.11
N ALA A 56 13.16 -7.92 -2.50
CA ALA A 56 13.23 -9.06 -1.60
C ALA A 56 12.85 -8.64 -0.18
N ASP A 57 12.20 -9.56 0.56
CA ASP A 57 11.81 -9.37 1.96
C ASP A 57 11.06 -8.03 2.19
N ALA A 58 9.88 -7.91 1.56
CA ALA A 58 9.07 -6.70 1.60
C ALA A 58 7.93 -6.80 2.63
N LEU A 59 7.72 -5.73 3.38
CA LEU A 59 6.47 -5.45 4.09
C LEU A 59 5.55 -4.67 3.16
N VAL A 60 4.53 -5.34 2.64
CA VAL A 60 3.51 -4.73 1.78
C VAL A 60 2.37 -4.20 2.64
N LEU A 61 2.05 -2.93 2.48
CA LEU A 61 0.93 -2.25 3.12
C LEU A 61 -0.11 -1.94 2.04
N ALA A 62 -1.24 -2.63 2.05
CA ALA A 62 -2.36 -2.26 1.17
C ALA A 62 -3.19 -1.19 1.87
N LEU A 63 -3.31 -0.05 1.20
CA LEU A 63 -3.98 1.15 1.68
C LEU A 63 -4.86 1.68 0.54
N HIS A 64 -5.93 2.38 0.90
CA HIS A 64 -6.81 3.03 -0.06
C HIS A 64 -6.70 4.54 0.12
N SER A 65 -6.43 5.27 -0.97
CA SER A 65 -6.50 6.72 -0.98
C SER A 65 -7.96 7.16 -1.04
N ALA A 66 -8.35 8.19 -0.30
CA ALA A 66 -9.69 8.75 -0.42
C ALA A 66 -9.92 9.31 -1.83
N ASP A 67 -10.95 8.83 -2.53
CA ASP A 67 -11.24 9.19 -3.93
C ASP A 67 -11.51 10.70 -4.11
N ASP A 68 -12.26 11.29 -3.19
CA ASP A 68 -12.59 12.73 -3.13
C ASP A 68 -11.72 13.50 -2.13
N GLY A 69 -10.59 12.90 -1.69
CA GLY A 69 -9.71 13.48 -0.70
C GLY A 69 -8.97 14.73 -1.19
N GLU A 70 -8.50 15.54 -0.24
CA GLU A 70 -7.67 16.70 -0.56
C GLU A 70 -6.34 16.24 -1.20
N ARG A 71 -5.91 16.94 -2.25
CA ARG A 71 -4.67 16.63 -2.96
C ARG A 71 -3.50 17.36 -2.32
N PHE A 72 -2.62 16.62 -1.65
CA PHE A 72 -1.38 17.14 -1.10
C PHE A 72 -0.18 16.82 -2.01
N ALA A 73 0.83 17.69 -2.00
CA ALA A 73 2.06 17.47 -2.78
C ALA A 73 2.97 16.41 -2.15
N GLU A 74 2.91 16.23 -0.82
CA GLU A 74 3.85 15.40 -0.04
C GLU A 74 3.15 14.42 0.90
N ASP A 75 1.83 14.27 0.80
CA ASP A 75 1.04 13.35 1.62
C ASP A 75 -0.16 12.82 0.81
N VAL A 76 -0.82 11.79 1.34
CA VAL A 76 -2.05 11.24 0.76
C VAL A 76 -3.07 11.07 1.89
N GLU A 77 -4.30 11.52 1.65
CA GLU A 77 -5.41 11.17 2.54
C GLU A 77 -5.84 9.73 2.26
N LEU A 78 -5.79 8.90 3.30
CA LEU A 78 -6.21 7.51 3.27
C LEU A 78 -7.64 7.41 3.76
N GLU A 79 -8.42 6.50 3.19
CA GLU A 79 -9.73 6.11 3.68
C GLU A 79 -9.72 4.66 4.17
N PHE A 80 -10.27 4.43 5.36
CA PHE A 80 -10.46 3.10 5.93
C PHE A 80 -11.96 2.85 6.13
N VAL A 81 -12.53 1.95 5.34
CA VAL A 81 -13.92 1.49 5.52
C VAL A 81 -13.99 0.52 6.69
N VAL A 82 -14.42 0.99 7.86
CA VAL A 82 -14.51 0.21 9.11
C VAL A 82 -15.87 -0.48 9.23
N ASP A 83 -16.95 0.17 8.80
CA ASP A 83 -18.30 -0.40 8.76
C ASP A 83 -19.03 0.01 7.46
N PRO A 84 -19.01 -0.82 6.41
CA PRO A 84 -19.62 -0.48 5.12
C PRO A 84 -21.14 -0.34 5.18
N THR A 85 -21.79 -0.75 6.29
CA THR A 85 -23.24 -0.64 6.44
C THR A 85 -23.70 0.72 6.91
N ARG A 86 -22.76 1.62 7.24
CA ARG A 86 -23.04 2.93 7.83
C ARG A 86 -22.50 4.08 6.98
N PRO A 87 -23.25 5.19 6.81
CA PRO A 87 -22.76 6.38 6.11
C PRO A 87 -21.51 7.02 6.74
N ASP A 88 -21.33 6.85 8.05
CA ASP A 88 -20.19 7.33 8.84
C ASP A 88 -19.19 6.20 9.16
N GLY A 89 -19.25 5.11 8.39
CA GLY A 89 -18.46 3.90 8.61
C GLY A 89 -17.01 3.97 8.15
N SER A 90 -16.60 5.08 7.53
CA SER A 90 -15.24 5.32 7.07
C SER A 90 -14.48 6.27 8.01
N VAL A 91 -13.17 6.08 8.09
CA VAL A 91 -12.26 7.01 8.79
C VAL A 91 -11.18 7.45 7.82
N THR A 92 -10.99 8.77 7.69
CA THR A 92 -9.90 9.35 6.90
C THR A 92 -8.73 9.79 7.78
N VAL A 93 -7.50 9.57 7.30
CA VAL A 93 -6.25 9.95 7.98
C VAL A 93 -5.17 10.25 6.95
N LEU A 94 -4.20 11.10 7.28
CA LEU A 94 -3.02 11.27 6.44
C LEU A 94 -2.12 10.04 6.48
N ALA A 95 -1.55 9.65 5.34
CA ALA A 95 -0.64 8.52 5.21
C ALA A 95 0.58 8.68 6.12
N SER A 96 1.15 9.88 6.22
CA SER A 96 2.25 10.17 7.14
C SER A 96 1.90 9.84 8.60
N ALA A 97 0.74 10.30 9.09
CA ALA A 97 0.27 10.07 10.45
C ALA A 97 -0.06 8.58 10.70
N PHE A 98 -0.65 7.91 9.71
CA PHE A 98 -0.90 6.48 9.76
C PHE A 98 0.41 5.69 9.89
N LEU A 99 1.38 5.95 9.01
CA LEU A 99 2.65 5.22 8.98
C LEU A 99 3.47 5.44 10.26
N GLU A 100 3.55 6.68 10.76
CA GLU A 100 4.24 7.01 12.02
C GLU A 100 3.65 6.20 13.19
N ARG A 101 2.33 6.01 13.20
CA ARG A 101 1.61 5.29 14.25
C ARG A 101 1.73 3.77 14.13
N TRP A 102 1.67 3.23 12.91
CA TRP A 102 1.54 1.80 12.66
C TRP A 102 2.86 1.09 12.43
N LEU A 103 3.83 1.69 11.73
CA LEU A 103 5.10 1.01 11.41
C LEU A 103 5.81 0.42 12.65
N PRO A 104 5.87 1.09 13.82
CA PRO A 104 6.49 0.51 15.02
C PRO A 104 5.81 -0.76 15.56
N ARG A 105 4.60 -1.07 15.10
CA ARG A 105 3.80 -2.23 15.52
C ARG A 105 3.84 -3.39 14.52
N LEU A 106 4.44 -3.17 13.35
CA LEU A 106 4.53 -4.15 12.29
C LEU A 106 5.88 -4.90 12.37
N PRO A 107 5.96 -6.12 11.81
CA PRO A 107 7.25 -6.80 11.72
C PRO A 107 8.22 -6.02 10.83
N GLY A 108 9.51 -6.06 11.19
CA GLY A 108 10.56 -5.53 10.33
C GLY A 108 10.70 -6.31 9.03
N ALA A 109 11.19 -5.60 8.00
CA ALA A 109 11.47 -6.12 6.67
C ALA A 109 12.60 -5.30 6.02
N SER A 110 13.16 -5.81 4.93
CA SER A 110 14.22 -5.14 4.17
C SER A 110 13.71 -3.96 3.35
N ALA A 111 12.41 -3.93 3.04
CA ALA A 111 11.73 -2.82 2.36
C ALA A 111 10.28 -2.69 2.82
N ILE A 112 9.72 -1.48 2.74
CA ILE A 112 8.29 -1.19 2.90
C ILE A 112 7.74 -0.83 1.54
N VAL A 113 6.62 -1.42 1.12
CA VAL A 113 5.96 -1.14 -0.16
C VAL A 113 4.52 -0.76 0.11
N LEU A 114 4.12 0.43 -0.35
CA LEU A 114 2.74 0.87 -0.31
C LEU A 114 2.02 0.39 -1.59
N ALA A 115 1.12 -0.56 -1.44
CA ALA A 115 0.17 -0.98 -2.47
C ALA A 115 -1.07 -0.08 -2.35
N MET A 116 -0.99 1.10 -2.98
CA MET A 116 -1.96 2.16 -2.84
C MET A 116 -1.90 3.08 -4.06
N CYS A 117 -3.04 3.43 -4.63
CA CYS A 117 -3.12 4.48 -5.64
C CYS A 117 -2.71 5.84 -5.08
N ASN A 118 -2.10 6.66 -5.92
CA ASN A 118 -1.62 7.99 -5.59
C ASN A 118 -2.07 8.97 -6.69
N PRO A 119 -3.38 9.24 -6.80
CA PRO A 119 -3.96 10.04 -7.89
C PRO A 119 -3.46 11.50 -7.89
N GLY A 120 -3.04 11.99 -6.72
CA GLY A 120 -2.44 13.32 -6.56
C GLY A 120 -0.97 13.39 -7.00
N HIS A 121 -0.33 12.27 -7.34
CA HIS A 121 1.10 12.19 -7.61
C HIS A 121 1.94 12.78 -6.45
N ALA A 122 1.50 12.54 -5.22
CA ALA A 122 2.17 13.01 -4.01
C ALA A 122 3.52 12.30 -3.84
N ARG A 123 4.54 13.05 -3.42
CA ARG A 123 5.86 12.50 -3.08
C ARG A 123 5.93 12.27 -1.57
N LEU A 124 5.57 11.07 -1.15
CA LEU A 124 5.55 10.72 0.26
C LEU A 124 6.96 10.77 0.84
N ARG A 125 7.06 11.25 2.07
CA ARG A 125 8.30 11.17 2.85
C ARG A 125 8.30 9.90 3.69
N ALA A 126 9.46 9.26 3.79
CA ALA A 126 9.61 8.13 4.70
C ALA A 126 9.53 8.65 6.15
N PRO A 127 8.66 8.08 7.00
CA PRO A 127 8.56 8.49 8.39
C PRO A 127 9.85 8.13 9.14
N ALA A 128 10.20 8.89 10.17
CA ALA A 128 11.46 8.68 10.90
C ALA A 128 11.54 7.27 11.51
N VAL A 129 10.38 6.73 11.91
CA VAL A 129 10.25 5.36 12.45
C VAL A 129 10.61 4.25 11.45
N ALA A 130 10.67 4.54 10.14
CA ALA A 130 11.17 3.59 9.14
C ALA A 130 12.70 3.38 9.23
N GLY A 131 13.42 4.21 9.99
CA GLY A 131 14.83 4.00 10.32
C GLY A 131 15.75 4.14 9.11
N THR A 132 16.17 3.01 8.52
CA THR A 132 16.93 2.97 7.26
C THR A 132 16.22 2.16 6.18
N THR A 133 15.04 1.62 6.49
CA THR A 133 14.27 0.79 5.56
C THR A 133 13.68 1.68 4.47
N PRO A 134 13.95 1.40 3.18
CA PRO A 134 13.38 2.16 2.08
C PRO A 134 11.85 1.97 2.03
N LEU A 135 11.14 3.07 1.76
CA LEU A 135 9.70 3.06 1.51
C LEU A 135 9.45 3.31 0.02
N PHE A 136 8.81 2.35 -0.63
CA PHE A 136 8.38 2.44 -2.02
C PHE A 136 6.91 2.82 -2.10
N HIS A 137 6.59 3.76 -2.99
CA HIS A 137 5.20 4.09 -3.30
C HIS A 137 5.05 4.37 -4.81
N GLY A 138 3.89 4.02 -5.35
CA GLY A 138 3.55 4.32 -6.73
C GLY A 138 3.14 5.77 -6.95
N MET A 139 3.17 6.18 -8.22
CA MET A 139 2.64 7.45 -8.71
C MET A 139 1.46 7.16 -9.63
N GLY A 140 0.33 7.84 -9.42
CA GLY A 140 -0.92 7.53 -10.10
C GLY A 140 -1.50 6.20 -9.63
N ASP A 141 -2.12 5.47 -10.54
CA ASP A 141 -2.75 4.19 -10.24
C ASP A 141 -1.72 3.12 -9.91
N VAL A 142 -2.08 2.22 -9.00
CA VAL A 142 -1.26 1.06 -8.63
C VAL A 142 -2.08 -0.21 -8.78
N ASP A 143 -1.72 -1.04 -9.76
CA ASP A 143 -2.38 -2.32 -10.01
C ASP A 143 -1.55 -3.49 -9.48
N SER A 144 -2.25 -4.54 -9.08
CA SER A 144 -1.64 -5.79 -8.62
C SER A 144 -1.81 -6.89 -9.67
N TRP A 145 -0.78 -7.71 -9.84
CA TRP A 145 -0.76 -8.82 -10.78
C TRP A 145 -0.15 -10.06 -10.13
N LEU A 146 -0.68 -11.23 -10.51
CA LEU A 146 -0.03 -12.52 -10.32
C LEU A 146 0.47 -12.98 -11.69
N ASP A 147 1.77 -12.87 -11.92
CA ASP A 147 2.39 -13.35 -13.15
C ASP A 147 2.65 -14.85 -13.03
N ASP A 148 2.12 -15.66 -13.96
CA ASP A 148 2.54 -17.05 -14.12
C ASP A 148 3.86 -17.09 -14.90
N GLY A 149 4.87 -17.72 -14.32
CA GLY A 149 6.18 -17.90 -14.94
C GLY A 149 6.72 -19.31 -14.75
N ASP A 150 7.74 -19.68 -15.53
CA ASP A 150 8.36 -21.01 -15.51
C ASP A 150 8.95 -21.38 -14.12
N GLU A 151 9.32 -20.38 -13.31
CA GLU A 151 9.85 -20.54 -11.95
C GLU A 151 8.76 -20.50 -10.86
N GLY A 152 7.49 -20.45 -11.26
CA GLY A 152 6.34 -20.30 -10.39
C GLY A 152 5.72 -18.91 -10.42
N ALA A 153 4.57 -18.76 -9.77
CA ALA A 153 3.83 -17.52 -9.73
C ALA A 153 4.60 -16.42 -8.98
N SER A 154 4.60 -15.21 -9.55
CA SER A 154 5.28 -14.05 -8.95
C SER A 154 4.34 -12.86 -8.81
N LEU A 155 4.42 -12.18 -7.66
CA LEU A 155 3.65 -10.97 -7.41
C LEU A 155 4.31 -9.78 -8.09
N ARG A 156 3.50 -8.94 -8.73
CA ARG A 156 3.95 -7.71 -9.35
C ARG A 156 2.97 -6.58 -9.07
N LEU A 157 3.49 -5.42 -8.66
CA LEU A 157 2.75 -4.17 -8.62
C LEU A 157 3.18 -3.31 -9.80
N THR A 158 2.22 -2.69 -10.50
CA THR A 158 2.48 -1.70 -11.55
C THR A 158 2.11 -0.31 -11.09
N ALA A 159 2.86 0.69 -11.54
CA ALA A 159 2.52 2.09 -11.38
C ALA A 159 3.01 2.89 -12.60
N THR A 160 2.57 4.14 -12.74
CA THR A 160 3.14 5.03 -13.77
C THR A 160 4.65 5.23 -13.56
N ALA A 161 5.05 5.38 -12.30
CA ALA A 161 6.43 5.42 -11.86
C ALA A 161 6.50 5.00 -10.39
N TRP A 162 7.63 4.42 -9.98
CA TRP A 162 7.91 4.13 -8.58
C TRP A 162 8.81 5.18 -7.96
N CYS A 163 8.44 5.65 -6.77
CA CYS A 163 9.27 6.52 -5.96
C CYS A 163 9.81 5.75 -4.75
N THR A 164 11.04 6.08 -4.38
CA THR A 164 11.66 5.57 -3.15
C THR A 164 11.91 6.73 -2.22
N ALA A 165 11.26 6.70 -1.06
CA ALA A 165 11.53 7.61 0.02
C ALA A 165 12.55 6.95 0.97
N LEU A 166 13.67 7.63 1.16
CA LEU A 166 14.62 7.28 2.20
C LEU A 166 14.38 8.20 3.40
N PRO A 167 14.40 7.68 4.63
CA PRO A 167 14.30 8.50 5.82
C PRO A 167 15.44 9.51 5.82
N THR A 168 15.09 10.80 5.89
CA THR A 168 16.06 11.88 6.06
C THR A 168 16.76 11.68 7.40
N ARG A 169 18.05 11.34 7.37
CA ARG A 169 18.91 11.43 8.55
C ARG A 169 18.87 12.88 9.03
N THR A 170 18.23 13.13 10.16
CA THR A 170 18.41 14.40 10.86
C THR A 170 19.87 14.44 11.33
N PRO A 171 20.64 15.50 11.03
CA PRO A 171 22.05 15.60 11.43
C PRO A 171 22.24 15.64 12.94
#